data_AF-A0A9E1Q747-F1
#
_entry.id   AF-A0A9E1Q747-F1
#
_cell.length_a   1.000
_cell.length_b   1.000
_cell.length_c   1.000
_cell.angle_alpha   90.00
_cell.angle_beta   90.00
_cell.angle_gamma   90.00
#
_symmetry.space_group_name_H-M   'P 1'
#
loop_
_entity.id
_entity.type
_entity.pdbx_description
1 polymer ?
#
loop_
_entity_poly.entity_id
_entity_poly.type
_entity_poly.pdbx_seq_one_letter_code
_entity_poly.pdbx_strand_id
1 'polypeptide(L)'
;ASVVMAQAFGVAAFPVDTHIQRLMYRWGLSTGKNVVVTEKDAKRLFPRDKWNKLHLQIIFYGREYCPARGWDMRKDLITQKVGRREFTSLL
;
A
#
# COMPACT_ATOMS: atom_id res chain seq x y z
N ALA A 1 8.09 15.02 4.99
CA ALA A 1 7.16 16.17 4.99
C ALA A 1 5.69 15.74 4.93
N SER A 2 5.27 14.93 3.95
CA SER A 2 3.84 14.65 3.68
C SER A 2 3.05 13.96 4.81
N VAL A 3 3.68 13.11 5.63
CA VAL A 3 3.02 12.45 6.79
C VAL A 3 2.60 13.48 7.84
N VAL A 4 3.50 14.41 8.19
CA VAL A 4 3.23 15.48 9.16
C VAL A 4 2.11 16.38 8.64
N MET A 5 2.12 16.74 7.36
CA MET A 5 1.05 17.53 6.75
C MET A 5 -0.32 16.84 6.84
N ALA A 6 -0.37 15.52 6.60
CA ALA A 6 -1.60 14.75 6.70
C ALA A 6 -2.10 14.57 8.14
N GLN A 7 -1.21 14.22 9.07
CA GLN A 7 -1.59 13.85 10.43
C GLN A 7 -1.74 15.05 11.38
N ALA A 8 -0.86 16.05 11.28
CA ALA A 8 -0.86 17.21 12.19
C ALA A 8 -1.70 18.38 11.66
N PHE A 9 -1.82 18.53 10.34
CA PHE A 9 -2.45 19.70 9.72
C PHE A 9 -3.69 19.38 8.88
N GLY A 10 -4.10 18.10 8.82
CA GLY A 10 -5.29 17.68 8.07
C GLY A 10 -5.21 17.90 6.56
N VAL A 11 -4.02 18.19 6.02
CA VAL A 11 -3.83 18.41 4.58
C VAL A 11 -3.90 17.07 3.87
N ALA A 12 -4.89 16.91 3.00
CA ALA A 12 -5.07 15.68 2.24
C ALA A 12 -3.81 15.33 1.44
N ALA A 13 -3.09 14.30 1.90
CA ALA A 13 -1.94 13.71 1.24
C ALA A 13 -2.02 12.18 1.35
N PHE A 14 -1.32 11.50 0.45
CA PHE A 14 -1.18 10.04 0.48
C PHE A 14 0.33 9.71 0.58
N PRO A 15 0.93 9.78 1.77
CA PRO A 15 2.34 9.47 1.91
C PRO A 15 2.59 8.01 1.56
N VAL A 16 3.69 7.73 0.88
CA VAL A 16 4.08 6.36 0.51
C VAL A 16 5.37 6.01 1.23
N ASP A 17 5.31 4.99 2.08
CA ASP A 17 6.46 4.39 2.75
C ASP A 17 6.81 3.02 2.13
N THR A 18 7.73 2.28 2.75
CA THR A 18 8.18 0.97 2.25
C THR A 18 7.10 -0.11 2.32
N HIS A 19 6.12 -0.01 3.23
CA HIS A 19 4.98 -0.92 3.29
C HIS A 19 4.05 -0.67 2.11
N ILE A 20 3.64 0.59 1.94
CA ILE A 20 2.72 0.99 0.86
C ILE A 20 3.34 0.72 -0.51
N GLN A 21 4.63 1.05 -0.70
CA GLN A 21 5.34 0.77 -1.95
C GLN A 21 5.29 -0.72 -2.31
N ARG A 22 5.57 -1.61 -1.33
CA ARG A 22 5.56 -3.06 -1.52
C ARG A 22 4.15 -3.58 -1.82
N LEU A 23 3.16 -3.14 -1.06
CA LEU A 23 1.79 -3.65 -1.16
C LEU A 23 1.09 -3.17 -2.42
N MET A 24 1.22 -1.89 -2.78
CA MET A 24 0.66 -1.36 -4.03
C MET A 24 1.24 -2.07 -5.25
N TYR A 25 2.53 -2.46 -5.21
CA TYR A 25 3.11 -3.32 -6.23
C TYR A 25 2.50 -4.72 -6.20
N ARG A 26 2.50 -5.41 -5.05
CA ARG A 26 1.97 -6.78 -4.92
C ARG A 26 0.51 -6.91 -5.37
N TRP A 27 -0.31 -5.91 -5.08
CA TRP A 27 -1.73 -5.87 -5.46
C TRP A 27 -1.99 -5.38 -6.88
N GLY A 28 -0.94 -5.16 -7.69
CA GLY A 28 -1.07 -4.72 -9.08
C GLY A 28 -1.60 -3.29 -9.24
N LEU A 29 -1.61 -2.49 -8.18
CA LEU A 29 -2.14 -1.12 -8.19
C LEU A 29 -1.10 -0.07 -8.62
N SER A 30 0.19 -0.41 -8.54
CA SER A 30 1.31 0.42 -9.01
C SER A 30 2.39 -0.47 -9.64
N THR A 31 3.21 0.13 -10.50
CA THR A 31 4.44 -0.49 -11.02
C THR A 31 5.52 -0.63 -9.96
N GLY A 32 5.43 0.11 -8.85
CA GLY A 32 6.44 0.09 -7.79
C GLY A 32 7.79 0.70 -8.17
N LYS A 33 7.90 1.37 -9.34
CA LYS A 33 9.18 1.90 -9.86
C LYS A 33 9.86 2.89 -8.92
N ASN A 34 9.08 3.79 -8.32
CA ASN A 34 9.53 4.69 -7.27
C ASN A 34 8.32 5.21 -6.46
N VAL A 35 8.61 5.94 -5.39
CA VAL A 35 7.61 6.49 -4.46
C VAL A 35 6.67 7.48 -5.15
N VAL A 36 7.20 8.33 -6.04
CA VAL A 36 6.42 9.37 -6.76
C VAL A 36 5.37 8.73 -7.67
N VAL A 37 5.73 7.66 -8.38
CA VAL A 37 4.80 6.91 -9.23
C VAL A 37 3.71 6.26 -8.40
N THR A 38 4.08 5.59 -7.30
CA THR A 38 3.10 4.94 -6.42
C THR A 38 2.16 5.94 -5.76
N GLU A 39 2.64 7.10 -5.34
CA GLU A 39 1.78 8.15 -4.78
C GLU A 39 0.80 8.68 -5.83
N LYS A 40 1.28 8.92 -7.06
CA LYS A 40 0.43 9.33 -8.19
C LYS A 40 -0.66 8.29 -8.48
N ASP A 41 -0.29 7.01 -8.52
CA ASP A 41 -1.24 5.92 -8.73
C ASP A 41 -2.27 5.80 -7.60
N ALA A 42 -1.82 5.86 -6.34
CA ALA A 42 -2.73 5.83 -5.19
C ALA A 42 -3.73 6.99 -5.20
N LYS A 43 -3.28 8.22 -5.48
CA LYS A 43 -4.15 9.40 -5.58
C LYS A 43 -5.14 9.32 -6.74
N ARG A 44 -4.78 8.64 -7.83
CA ARG A 44 -5.67 8.37 -8.97
C ARG A 44 -6.72 7.30 -8.67
N LEU A 45 -6.35 6.28 -7.88
CA LEU A 45 -7.19 5.13 -7.59
C LEU A 45 -8.17 5.36 -6.43
N PHE A 46 -7.78 6.14 -5.43
CA PHE A 46 -8.54 6.29 -4.19
C PHE A 46 -9.15 7.69 -4.04
N PRO A 47 -10.40 7.79 -3.53
CA PRO A 47 -11.01 9.06 -3.18
C PRO A 47 -10.17 9.88 -2.19
N ARG A 48 -10.10 11.20 -2.42
CA ARG A 48 -9.22 12.13 -1.67
C ARG A 48 -9.47 12.15 -0.17
N ASP A 49 -10.73 12.04 0.23
CA ASP A 49 -11.19 11.96 1.62
C ASP A 49 -10.68 10.71 2.35
N LYS A 50 -10.31 9.66 1.61
CA LYS A 50 -9.84 8.38 2.18
C LYS A 50 -8.32 8.29 2.29
N TRP A 51 -7.56 9.22 1.72
CA TRP A 51 -6.10 9.06 1.57
C TRP A 51 -5.36 8.81 2.89
N ASN A 52 -5.60 9.64 3.91
CA ASN A 52 -4.92 9.49 5.21
C ASN A 52 -5.33 8.19 5.92
N LYS A 53 -6.62 7.83 5.84
CA LYS A 53 -7.14 6.59 6.42
C LYS A 53 -6.52 5.36 5.75
N LEU A 54 -6.49 5.34 4.42
CA LEU A 54 -5.90 4.25 3.64
C LEU A 54 -4.40 4.14 3.86
N HIS A 55 -3.67 5.25 3.97
CA HIS A 55 -2.25 5.25 4.31
C HIS A 55 -1.98 4.43 5.57
N LEU A 56 -2.70 4.70 6.67
CA LEU A 56 -2.55 3.95 7.92
C LEU A 56 -3.02 2.49 7.80
N GLN A 57 -4.17 2.25 7.16
CA GLN A 57 -4.71 0.90 7.01
C GLN A 57 -3.76 -0.02 6.23
N ILE A 58 -3.15 0.47 5.16
CA ILE A 58 -2.19 -0.29 4.34
C ILE A 58 -0.92 -0.57 5.14
N ILE A 59 -0.43 0.39 5.94
CA ILE A 59 0.74 0.17 6.81
C ILE A 59 0.45 -0.91 7.85
N PHE A 60 -0.69 -0.82 8.55
CA PHE A 60 -1.05 -1.82 9.56
C PHE A 60 -1.22 -3.21 8.94
N TYR A 61 -1.90 -3.29 7.80
CA TYR A 61 -2.01 -4.55 7.05
C TYR A 61 -0.64 -5.12 6.67
N GLY A 62 0.26 -4.27 6.16
CA GLY A 62 1.61 -4.65 5.77
C GLY A 62 2.52 -5.04 6.93
N ARG A 63 2.14 -4.75 8.17
CA ARG A 63 2.84 -5.22 9.37
C ARG A 63 2.32 -6.57 9.82
N GLU A 64 1.00 -6.71 9.88
CA GLU A 64 0.33 -7.87 10.45
C GLU A 64 0.28 -9.07 9.49
N TYR A 65 -0.12 -8.84 8.23
CA TYR A 65 -0.46 -9.92 7.30
C TYR A 65 0.54 -10.07 6.15
N CYS A 66 1.24 -8.99 5.79
CA CYS A 66 2.16 -8.97 4.65
C CYS A 66 3.54 -8.36 5.00
N PRO A 67 4.24 -8.91 6.02
CA PRO A 67 5.54 -8.40 6.43
C PRO A 67 6.58 -8.57 5.32
N ALA A 68 7.65 -7.77 5.36
CA ALA A 68 8.72 -7.85 4.37
C ALA A 68 9.55 -9.15 4.51
N ARG A 69 9.71 -9.64 5.73
CA ARG A 69 10.42 -10.88 6.07
C ARG A 69 9.45 -11.84 6.73
N GLY A 70 9.61 -13.14 6.49
CA GLY A 70 8.72 -14.17 7.05
C GLY A 70 7.28 -14.08 6.55
N TRP A 71 7.08 -13.59 5.32
CA TRP A 71 5.75 -13.47 4.73
C TRP A 71 5.12 -14.84 4.49
N ASP A 72 4.02 -15.12 5.19
CA ASP A 72 3.18 -16.30 4.95
C ASP A 72 2.01 -15.89 4.06
N MET A 73 2.02 -16.37 2.80
CA MET A 73 0.96 -16.07 1.83
C MET A 73 -0.43 -16.45 2.37
N ARG A 74 -0.56 -17.51 3.16
CA ARG A 74 -1.86 -17.99 3.69
C ARG A 74 -2.52 -16.98 4.63
N LYS A 75 -1.75 -16.06 5.22
CA LYS A 75 -2.25 -14.99 6.09
C LYS A 75 -2.54 -13.70 5.33
N ASP A 76 -2.01 -13.54 4.12
CA ASP A 76 -2.17 -12.35 3.29
C ASP A 76 -3.40 -12.44 2.36
N LEU A 77 -4.58 -12.25 2.96
CA LEU A 77 -5.87 -12.41 2.28
C LEU A 77 -6.05 -11.48 1.06
N ILE A 78 -5.53 -10.26 1.13
CA ILE A 78 -5.62 -9.30 0.01
C ILE A 78 -4.75 -9.77 -1.15
N THR A 79 -3.49 -10.12 -0.91
CA THR A 79 -2.62 -10.58 -2.00
C THR A 79 -3.11 -11.90 -2.59
N GLN A 80 -3.68 -12.82 -1.81
CA GLN A 80 -4.34 -14.01 -2.34
C GLN A 80 -5.47 -13.66 -3.32
N LYS A 81 -6.28 -12.65 -3.00
CA LYS A 81 -7.48 -12.31 -3.77
C LYS A 81 -7.21 -11.46 -5.01
N VAL A 82 -6.27 -10.50 -4.91
CA VAL A 82 -6.05 -9.48 -5.96
C VAL A 82 -4.58 -9.31 -6.34
N GLY A 83 -3.69 -10.14 -5.80
CA GLY A 83 -2.26 -10.05 -6.06
C GLY A 83 -1.90 -10.30 -7.51
N ARG A 84 -0.73 -9.80 -7.91
CA ARG A 84 -0.10 -10.16 -9.20
C ARG A 84 0.07 -11.67 -9.27
N ARG A 85 -0.06 -12.21 -10.48
CA ARG A 85 0.07 -13.66 -10.76
C ARG A 85 1.39 -14.23 -10.25
N GLU A 86 2.49 -13.47 -10.35
CA GLU A 86 3.81 -13.85 -9.84
C GLU A 86 3.84 -14.18 -8.34
N PHE A 87 2.86 -13.71 -7.57
CA PHE A 87 2.70 -14.03 -6.15
C PHE A 87 1.66 -15.11 -5.91
N THR A 88 0.60 -15.18 -6.72
CA THR A 88 -0.53 -16.11 -6.50
C THR A 88 -0.36 -17.45 -7.22
N SER A 89 0.60 -17.61 -8.14
CA SER A 89 0.75 -18.80 -9.01
C SER A 89 1.36 -20.04 -8.34
N LEU A 90 1.57 -20.02 -7.03
CA LEU A 90 2.19 -21.12 -6.26
C LEU A 90 1.29 -21.64 -5.12
N LEU A 91 0.03 -21.18 -5.09
CA LEU A 91 -1.05 -21.77 -4.31
C LEU A 91 -1.87 -22.71 -5.21
#